data_AF-N0E288-F1
#
_entry.id   AF-N0E288-F1
#
_cell.length_a   1.000
_cell.length_b   1.000
_cell.length_c   1.000
_cell.angle_alpha   90.00
_cell.angle_beta   90.00
_cell.angle_gamma   90.00
#
_symmetry.space_group_name_H-M   'P 1'
#
loop_
_entity.id
_entity.type
_entity.pdbx_description
1 polymer ?
#
loop_
_entity_poly.entity_id
_entity_poly.type
_entity_poly.pdbx_seq_one_letter_code
_entity_poly.pdbx_strand_id
1 'polypeptide(L)'
;MTSRHPLLGPSMTIDCARCPVQHTGCADCMVSAFLASPPVMAGETVLSLDADERAAVDAFARAGLVTRAAASSAVARHRDLPGGRATG
;
A
#
# COMPACT_ATOMS: atom_id res chain seq x y z
N MET A 1 3.26 28.87 -23.39
CA MET A 1 3.87 27.53 -23.40
C MET A 1 3.52 26.83 -22.10
N THR A 2 2.37 26.16 -22.06
CA THR A 2 1.91 25.42 -20.88
C THR A 2 2.73 24.15 -20.77
N SER A 3 3.58 24.08 -19.74
CA SER A 3 4.32 22.87 -19.41
C SER A 3 3.31 21.79 -19.02
N ARG A 4 3.08 20.82 -19.90
CA ARG A 4 2.22 19.67 -19.62
C ARG A 4 2.94 18.81 -18.60
N HIS A 5 2.31 18.60 -17.44
CA HIS A 5 2.83 17.72 -16.39
C HIS A 5 3.14 16.33 -17.01
N PRO A 6 4.29 15.69 -16.71
CA PRO A 6 4.70 14.40 -17.30
C PRO A 6 3.69 13.24 -17.16
N LEU A 7 2.64 13.44 -16.36
CA LEU A 7 1.57 12.46 -16.10
C LEU A 7 0.31 12.69 -16.97
N LEU A 8 0.30 13.73 -17.82
CA LEU A 8 -0.80 14.06 -18.75
C LEU A 8 -0.45 13.70 -20.21
N GLY A 9 0.64 12.96 -20.43
CA GLY A 9 1.00 12.35 -21.72
C GLY A 9 0.34 10.97 -21.91
N PRO A 10 0.52 10.32 -23.08
CA PRO A 10 0.09 8.93 -23.25
C PRO A 10 0.69 8.07 -22.13
N SER A 11 -0.16 7.28 -21.47
CA SER A 11 0.26 6.41 -20.38
C SER A 11 1.33 5.42 -20.86
N MET A 12 2.41 5.29 -20.09
CA MET A 12 3.38 4.21 -20.31
C MET A 12 2.63 2.87 -20.22
N THR A 13 2.69 2.08 -21.29
CA THR A 13 2.05 0.74 -21.35
C THR A 13 3.14 -0.33 -21.31
N ILE A 14 2.96 -1.32 -20.44
CA ILE A 14 3.86 -2.47 -20.32
C ILE A 14 3.24 -3.65 -21.08
N ASP A 15 3.89 -4.09 -22.16
CA ASP A 15 3.43 -5.23 -22.96
C ASP A 15 4.09 -6.54 -22.49
N CYS A 16 3.48 -7.17 -21.49
CA CYS A 16 3.94 -8.47 -20.98
C CYS A 16 3.82 -9.61 -22.01
N ALA A 17 2.96 -9.48 -23.04
CA ALA A 17 2.75 -10.52 -24.03
C ALA A 17 3.92 -10.66 -25.03
N ARG A 18 4.77 -9.63 -25.12
CA ARG A 18 5.97 -9.62 -25.97
C ARG A 18 7.28 -9.64 -25.17
N CYS A 19 7.20 -9.88 -23.86
CA CYS A 19 8.35 -9.81 -22.97
C CYS A 19 9.28 -11.03 -23.16
N PRO A 20 10.60 -10.86 -23.33
CA PRO A 20 11.53 -11.98 -23.55
C PRO A 20 11.68 -12.91 -22.35
N VAL A 21 11.31 -12.46 -21.15
CA VAL A 21 11.33 -13.29 -19.91
C VAL A 21 9.96 -13.83 -19.54
N GLN A 22 8.97 -13.70 -20.43
CA GLN A 22 7.64 -14.27 -20.24
C GLN A 22 7.77 -15.78 -19.99
N HIS A 23 7.10 -16.28 -18.96
CA HIS A 23 7.12 -17.69 -18.52
C HIS A 23 8.42 -18.21 -17.91
N THR A 24 9.53 -17.45 -17.97
CA THR A 24 10.84 -17.89 -17.44
C THR A 24 11.32 -17.07 -16.24
N GLY A 25 10.93 -15.79 -16.15
CA GLY A 25 11.37 -14.89 -15.08
C GLY A 25 10.26 -14.05 -14.45
N CYS A 26 8.99 -14.38 -14.71
CA CYS A 26 7.87 -13.56 -14.23
C CYS A 26 7.77 -13.53 -12.69
N ALA A 27 8.17 -14.60 -11.99
CA ALA A 27 8.11 -14.64 -10.54
C ALA A 27 9.00 -13.57 -9.87
N ASP A 28 10.12 -13.21 -10.50
CA ASP A 28 11.09 -12.23 -10.02
C ASP A 28 11.00 -10.87 -10.75
N CYS A 29 10.00 -10.70 -11.63
CA CYS A 29 9.83 -9.47 -12.41
C CYS A 29 9.21 -8.35 -11.56
N MET A 30 9.77 -7.13 -11.64
CA MET A 30 9.23 -5.94 -10.95
C MET A 30 7.75 -5.66 -11.30
N VAL A 31 7.30 -5.99 -12.51
CA VAL A 31 5.89 -5.85 -12.92
C VAL A 31 4.97 -6.72 -12.06
N SER A 32 5.42 -7.92 -11.69
CA SER A 32 4.67 -8.81 -10.80
C SER A 32 4.52 -8.22 -9.40
N ALA A 33 5.52 -7.47 -8.90
CA ALA A 33 5.38 -6.74 -7.63
C ALA A 33 4.32 -5.63 -7.71
N PHE A 34 4.26 -4.90 -8.83
CA PHE A 34 3.20 -3.90 -9.05
C PHE A 34 1.79 -4.53 -9.12
N LEU A 35 1.67 -5.73 -9.70
CA LEU A 35 0.40 -6.44 -9.83
C LEU A 35 0.00 -7.21 -8.56
N ALA A 36 0.97 -7.67 -7.77
CA ALA A 36 0.77 -8.39 -6.51
C ALA A 36 0.45 -7.43 -5.36
N SER A 37 0.78 -6.14 -5.50
CA SER A 37 0.24 -5.12 -4.62
C SER A 37 -1.28 -5.21 -4.71
N PRO A 38 -2.01 -5.38 -3.59
CA PRO A 38 -3.46 -5.29 -3.61
C PRO A 38 -3.81 -4.00 -4.34
N PRO A 39 -4.80 -4.02 -5.26
CA PRO A 39 -5.06 -2.87 -6.07
C PRO A 39 -5.25 -1.72 -5.10
N VAL A 40 -4.48 -0.66 -5.31
CA VAL A 40 -4.62 0.63 -4.62
C VAL A 40 -5.93 1.24 -5.14
N MET A 41 -7.04 0.50 -4.97
CA MET A 41 -8.37 0.99 -5.12
C MET A 41 -8.46 2.02 -4.01
N ALA A 42 -8.51 3.29 -4.42
CA ALA A 42 -8.59 4.46 -3.58
C ALA A 42 -9.82 4.40 -2.64
N GLY A 43 -9.72 3.59 -1.59
CA GLY A 43 -10.83 3.14 -0.77
C GLY A 43 -10.32 2.25 0.35
N GLU A 44 -9.87 2.91 1.41
CA GLU A 44 -9.79 2.41 2.79
C GLU A 44 -9.69 0.89 2.95
N THR A 45 -8.49 0.34 2.73
CA THR A 45 -8.23 -1.06 3.04
C THR A 45 -8.13 -1.20 4.56
N VAL A 46 -9.16 -1.81 5.17
CA VAL A 46 -9.15 -2.17 6.58
C VAL A 46 -8.29 -3.42 6.76
N LEU A 47 -7.18 -3.29 7.46
CA LEU A 47 -6.23 -4.35 7.74
C LEU A 47 -6.30 -4.79 9.20
N SER A 48 -5.94 -6.05 9.46
CA SER A 48 -5.65 -6.50 10.81
C SER A 48 -4.38 -5.83 11.31
N LEU A 49 -4.32 -5.47 12.60
CA LEU A 49 -3.08 -5.00 13.21
C LEU A 49 -2.01 -6.09 13.14
N ASP A 50 -0.78 -5.72 12.83
CA ASP A 50 0.35 -6.62 13.01
C ASP A 50 0.69 -6.80 14.51
N ALA A 51 1.78 -7.54 14.80
CA ALA A 51 2.16 -7.84 16.17
C ALA A 51 2.59 -6.59 16.95
N ASP A 52 3.33 -5.69 16.30
CA ASP A 52 3.89 -4.49 16.92
C ASP A 52 2.79 -3.44 17.13
N GLU A 53 1.94 -3.25 16.12
CA GLU A 53 0.77 -2.39 16.20
C GLU A 53 -0.18 -2.81 17.32
N ARG A 54 -0.45 -4.12 17.45
CA ARG A 54 -1.30 -4.64 18.53
C ARG A 54 -0.68 -4.42 19.90
N ALA A 55 0.62 -4.65 20.04
CA ALA A 55 1.33 -4.40 21.29
C ALA A 55 1.26 -2.92 21.71
N ALA A 56 1.35 -2.00 20.74
CA ALA A 56 1.22 -0.55 20.97
C ALA A 56 -0.21 -0.17 21.41
N VAL A 57 -1.24 -0.65 20.73
CA VAL A 57 -2.65 -0.40 21.10
C VAL A 57 -2.97 -0.96 22.49
N ASP A 58 -2.45 -2.16 22.82
CA ASP A 58 -2.60 -2.75 24.15
C ASP A 58 -1.89 -1.91 25.22
N ALA A 59 -0.74 -1.31 24.91
CA ALA A 59 -0.06 -0.40 25.82
C ALA A 59 -0.90 0.85 26.11
N PHE A 60 -1.54 1.43 25.08
CA PHE A 60 -2.47 2.55 25.26
C PHE A 60 -3.68 2.17 26.13
N ALA A 61 -4.24 0.97 25.94
CA ALA A 61 -5.33 0.47 26.76
C ALA A 61 -4.91 0.27 28.23
N ARG A 62 -3.71 -0.28 28.47
CA ARG A 62 -3.15 -0.44 29.83
C ARG A 62 -2.88 0.91 30.49
N ALA A 63 -2.46 1.91 29.74
CA ALA A 63 -2.24 3.27 30.21
C ALA A 63 -3.54 4.08 30.40
N GLY A 64 -4.70 3.55 29.99
CA GLY A 64 -5.99 4.24 30.07
C GLY A 64 -6.19 5.33 29.00
N LEU A 65 -5.33 5.38 27.97
CA LEU A 65 -5.43 6.34 26.86
C LEU A 65 -6.55 5.97 25.88
N VAL A 66 -6.92 4.69 25.83
CA VAL A 66 -8.07 4.17 25.08
C VAL A 66 -8.82 3.14 25.92
N THR A 67 -10.09 2.89 25.61
CA THR A 67 -10.84 1.81 26.27
C THR A 67 -10.40 0.44 25.76
N ARG A 68 -10.56 -0.60 26.57
CA ARG A 68 -10.31 -1.98 26.10
C ARG A 68 -11.21 -2.38 24.93
N ALA A 69 -12.45 -1.90 24.92
CA ALA A 69 -13.36 -2.11 23.80
C ALA A 69 -12.80 -1.49 22.50
N ALA A 70 -12.35 -0.23 22.55
CA ALA A 70 -11.75 0.43 21.40
C ALA A 70 -10.46 -0.26 20.92
N ALA A 71 -9.61 -0.71 21.85
CA ALA A 71 -8.41 -1.47 21.52
C ALA A 71 -8.74 -2.82 20.84
N SER A 72 -9.75 -3.54 21.33
CA SER A 72 -10.15 -4.83 20.77
C SER A 72 -10.76 -4.75 19.36
N SER A 73 -11.36 -3.62 19.02
CA SER A 73 -11.93 -3.37 17.70
C SER A 73 -11.01 -2.56 16.78
N ALA A 74 -9.76 -2.31 17.20
CA ALA A 74 -8.83 -1.51 16.43
C ALA A 74 -8.39 -2.25 15.15
N VAL A 75 -8.25 -1.47 14.07
CA VAL A 75 -7.86 -1.95 12.75
C VAL A 75 -6.82 -0.99 12.15
N ALA A 76 -5.90 -1.54 11.36
CA ALA A 76 -4.97 -0.75 10.59
C ALA A 76 -5.65 -0.20 9.34
N ARG A 77 -5.26 1.00 8.93
CA ARG A 77 -5.74 1.65 7.70
C ARG A 77 -4.55 2.27 7.00
N HIS A 78 -4.29 1.86 5.76
CA HIS A 78 -3.38 2.60 4.91
C HIS A 78 -4.02 3.93 4.54
N ARG A 79 -3.33 5.02 4.86
CA ARG A 79 -3.70 6.36 4.42
C ARG A 79 -2.60 6.89 3.53
N ASP A 80 -2.96 7.16 2.28
CA ASP A 80 -2.11 7.94 1.38
C ASP A 80 -2.07 9.38 1.90
N LEU A 81 -0.96 9.76 2.54
CA LEU A 81 -0.78 11.14 2.94
C LEU A 81 -0.46 11.98 1.69
N PRO A 82 -1.23 13.06 1.39
CA PRO A 82 -0.91 13.91 0.26
C PRO A 82 0.50 14.50 0.40
N GLY A 83 1.36 14.23 -0.58
CA GLY A 83 2.76 14.67 -0.59
C GLY A 83 3.74 13.75 0.15
N GLY A 84 3.28 12.64 0.74
CA GLY A 84 4.17 11.63 1.32
C GLY A 84 4.90 10.87 0.22
N ARG A 85 6.23 10.93 0.20
CA ARG A 85 7.06 10.03 -0.61
C ARG A 85 7.41 8.81 0.23
N ALA A 86 7.19 7.62 -0.31
CA ALA A 86 7.75 6.40 0.27
C ALA A 86 9.27 6.46 0.15
N THR A 87 9.96 6.65 1.28
CA THR A 87 11.42 6.48 1.39
C THR A 87 11.67 5.05 1.81
N GLY A 88 11.77 4.15 0.84
CA GLY A 88 12.31 2.81 1.04
C GLY A 88 13.82 2.86 1.29
#